data_AF-A0A1E1F6X7-F1
#
_entry.id   AF-A0A1E1F6X7-F1
#
_cell.length_a   1.000
_cell.length_b   1.000
_cell.length_c   1.000
_cell.angle_alpha   90.00
_cell.angle_beta   90.00
_cell.angle_gamma   90.00
#
_symmetry.space_group_name_H-M   'P 1'
#
loop_
_entity.id
_entity.type
_entity.pdbx_description
1 polymer ?
#
loop_
_entity_poly.entity_id
_entity_poly.type
_entity_poly.pdbx_seq_one_letter_code
_entity_poly.pdbx_strand_id
1 'polypeptide(L)'
;MDQLIARREEWVTERRLHVAEMERRATEADTKLSRLYEAIENGLVDMGDPSLKARIAELTTIRDQARGDAERAVAHIERISPEITVESLHAFALAAKHKLRHDDGSYARNHVRAVAQRVEVHSKTDVRICGTRTELLRTLTAVSGVEAAVLGTRAFGPKWCRLRDSNT
;
A
#
# COMPACT_ATOMS: atom_id res chain seq x y z
N MET A 1 -15.12 14.73 6.61
CA MET A 1 -14.03 15.04 5.65
C MET A 1 -12.73 15.18 6.42
N ASP A 2 -12.77 15.91 7.54
CA ASP A 2 -11.64 16.16 8.45
C ASP A 2 -10.98 14.88 8.97
N GLN A 3 -11.75 13.84 9.31
CA GLN A 3 -11.21 12.55 9.74
C GLN A 3 -10.31 11.87 8.68
N LEU A 4 -10.59 12.07 7.38
CA LEU A 4 -9.77 11.49 6.30
C LEU A 4 -8.44 12.23 6.14
N ILE A 5 -8.48 13.56 6.29
CA ILE A 5 -7.29 14.41 6.22
C ILE A 5 -6.39 14.14 7.43
N ALA A 6 -6.95 14.16 8.64
CA ALA A 6 -6.24 13.83 9.87
C ALA A 6 -5.60 12.43 9.81
N ARG A 7 -6.32 11.43 9.30
CA ARG A 7 -5.78 10.07 9.11
C ARG A 7 -4.64 10.03 8.10
N ARG A 8 -4.67 10.86 7.05
CA ARG A 8 -3.57 10.96 6.08
C ARG A 8 -2.36 11.65 6.70
N GLU A 9 -2.56 12.71 7.48
CA GLU A 9 -1.49 13.41 8.21
C GLU A 9 -0.81 12.50 9.23
N GLU A 10 -1.59 11.77 10.03
CA GLU A 10 -1.09 10.75 10.95
C GLU A 10 -0.30 9.68 10.18
N TRP A 11 -0.86 9.18 9.07
CA TRP A 11 -0.18 8.21 8.20
C TRP A 11 1.16 8.73 7.68
N VAL A 12 1.22 9.98 7.20
CA VAL A 12 2.46 10.62 6.71
C VAL A 12 3.47 10.79 7.83
N THR A 13 3.02 11.20 9.01
CA THR A 13 3.86 11.41 10.19
C THR A 13 4.50 10.10 10.65
N GLU A 14 3.69 9.04 10.79
CA GLU A 14 4.16 7.68 11.10
C GLU A 14 5.22 7.19 10.10
N ARG A 15 5.02 7.43 8.79
CA ARG A 15 6.03 7.05 7.77
C ARG A 15 7.31 7.86 7.92
N ARG A 16 7.22 9.16 8.18
CA ARG A 16 8.40 10.02 8.38
C ARG A 16 9.20 9.59 9.60
N LEU A 17 8.52 9.25 10.70
CA LEU A 17 9.16 8.68 11.89
C LEU A 17 9.85 7.35 11.57
N HIS A 18 9.19 6.49 10.79
CA HIS A 18 9.78 5.22 10.38
C HIS A 18 11.01 5.39 9.49
N VAL A 19 10.98 6.34 8.55
CA VAL A 19 12.15 6.71 7.73
C VAL A 19 13.30 7.18 8.62
N ALA A 20 13.03 8.12 9.54
CA ALA A 20 14.04 8.65 10.44
C ALA A 20 14.69 7.56 11.31
N GLU A 21 13.90 6.56 11.76
CA GLU A 21 14.43 5.41 12.49
C GLU A 21 15.34 4.52 11.62
N MET A 22 15.00 4.31 10.35
CA MET A 22 15.86 3.56 9.42
C MET A 22 17.16 4.31 9.11
N GLU A 23 17.07 5.62 8.88
CA GLU A 23 18.25 6.48 8.69
C GLU A 23 19.15 6.47 9.92
N ARG A 24 18.58 6.58 11.13
CA ARG A 24 19.33 6.48 12.39
C ARG A 24 20.10 5.17 12.48
N ARG A 25 19.47 4.05 12.16
CA ARG A 25 20.14 2.72 12.14
C ARG A 25 21.29 2.67 11.13
N ALA A 26 21.10 3.26 9.96
CA ALA A 26 22.16 3.36 8.96
C ALA A 26 23.34 4.19 9.47
N THR A 27 23.09 5.37 10.05
CA THR A 27 24.12 6.24 10.62
C THR A 27 24.86 5.59 11.80
N GLU A 28 24.16 4.83 12.64
CA GLU A 28 24.77 4.09 13.75
C GLU A 28 25.68 2.97 13.28
N ALA A 29 25.27 2.22 12.25
CA ALA A 29 26.10 1.18 11.65
C ALA A 29 27.34 1.80 10.97
N ASP A 30 27.17 2.93 10.29
CA ASP A 30 28.26 3.64 9.64
C ASP A 30 29.27 4.21 10.66
N THR A 31 28.78 4.82 11.74
CA THR A 31 29.63 5.30 12.84
C THR A 31 30.44 4.16 13.48
N LYS A 32 29.84 2.98 13.65
CA LYS A 32 30.54 1.78 14.17
C LYS A 32 31.61 1.29 13.19
N LEU A 33 31.32 1.31 11.89
CA LEU A 33 32.31 0.97 10.85
C LEU A 33 33.47 1.98 10.86
N SER A 34 33.20 3.27 10.89
CA SER A 34 34.24 4.31 10.94
C SER A 34 35.18 4.14 12.14
N ARG A 35 34.64 3.90 13.34
CA ARG A 35 35.45 3.63 14.55
C ARG A 35 36.32 2.39 14.41
N LEU A 36 35.79 1.36 13.74
CA LEU A 36 36.52 0.12 13.54
C LEU A 36 37.65 0.32 12.52
N TYR A 37 37.43 1.10 11.47
CA TYR A 37 38.50 1.48 10.53
C TYR A 37 39.57 2.34 11.21
N GLU A 38 39.18 3.34 12.01
CA GLU A 38 40.11 4.15 12.79
C GLU A 38 40.94 3.29 13.77
N ALA A 39 40.33 2.31 14.43
CA ALA A 39 41.03 1.40 15.33
C ALA A 39 42.03 0.50 14.58
N ILE A 40 41.73 0.11 13.34
CA ILE A 40 42.66 -0.62 12.46
C ILE A 40 43.83 0.28 12.05
N GLU A 41 43.55 1.53 11.64
CA GLU A 41 44.59 2.50 11.25
C GLU A 41 45.56 2.82 12.40
N ASN A 42 45.06 2.88 13.63
CA ASN A 42 45.86 3.11 14.82
C ASN A 42 46.55 1.84 15.37
N GLY A 43 46.37 0.68 14.74
CA GLY A 43 46.97 -0.60 15.16
C GLY A 43 46.39 -1.14 16.47
N LEU A 44 45.20 -0.69 16.88
CA LEU A 44 44.52 -1.13 18.11
C LEU A 44 43.75 -2.44 17.92
N VAL A 45 43.57 -2.88 16.67
CA VAL A 45 42.84 -4.09 16.29
C VAL A 45 43.81 -5.16 15.81
N ASP A 46 43.65 -6.39 16.32
CA ASP A 46 44.36 -7.55 15.81
C ASP A 46 43.76 -7.98 14.46
N MET A 47 44.55 -7.86 13.39
CA MET A 47 44.16 -8.29 12.04
C MET A 47 44.06 -9.81 11.91
N GLY A 48 44.62 -10.57 12.85
CA GLY A 48 44.49 -12.01 12.95
C GLY A 48 43.18 -12.47 13.56
N ASP A 49 42.36 -11.58 14.12
CA ASP A 49 41.08 -11.93 14.72
C ASP A 49 40.10 -12.49 13.67
N PRO A 50 39.72 -13.78 13.77
CA PRO A 50 38.76 -14.40 12.85
C PRO A 50 37.38 -13.72 12.86
N SER A 51 37.03 -13.03 13.94
CA SER A 51 35.72 -12.38 14.12
C SER A 51 35.59 -11.05 13.37
N LEU A 52 36.70 -10.38 13.08
CA LEU A 52 36.75 -9.03 12.51
C LEU A 52 36.04 -8.96 11.15
N LYS A 53 36.36 -9.91 10.26
CA LYS A 53 35.76 -9.97 8.92
C LYS A 53 34.25 -10.17 8.98
N ALA A 54 33.78 -11.06 9.86
CA ALA A 54 32.35 -11.31 10.04
C ALA A 54 31.64 -10.06 10.57
N ARG A 55 32.26 -9.34 11.51
CA ARG A 55 31.70 -8.12 12.10
C ARG A 55 31.59 -6.97 11.11
N ILE A 56 32.60 -6.75 10.26
CA ILE A 56 32.56 -5.75 9.19
C ILE A 56 31.45 -6.07 8.20
N ALA A 57 31.33 -7.34 7.77
CA ALA A 57 30.31 -7.78 6.83
C ALA A 57 28.88 -7.60 7.39
N GLU A 58 28.69 -7.93 8.67
CA GLU A 58 27.42 -7.71 9.38
C GLU A 58 27.03 -6.23 9.42
N LEU A 59 27.94 -5.36 9.89
CA LEU A 59 27.68 -3.92 9.97
C LEU A 59 27.43 -3.28 8.60
N THR A 60 28.18 -3.72 7.58
CA THR A 60 27.99 -3.28 6.19
C THR A 60 26.60 -3.66 5.69
N THR A 61 26.19 -4.91 5.94
CA THR A 61 24.87 -5.41 5.56
C THR A 61 23.75 -4.63 6.25
N ILE A 62 23.88 -4.37 7.56
CA ILE A 62 22.91 -3.58 8.34
C ILE A 62 22.80 -2.16 7.76
N ARG A 63 23.93 -1.50 7.49
CA ARG A 63 23.96 -0.16 6.92
C ARG A 63 23.28 -0.12 5.55
N ASP A 64 23.67 -1.00 4.64
CA ASP A 64 23.20 -1.00 3.26
C ASP A 64 21.70 -1.35 3.19
N GLN A 65 21.25 -2.30 4.02
CA GLN A 65 19.83 -2.63 4.15
C GLN A 65 19.02 -1.46 4.71
N ALA A 66 19.46 -0.85 5.82
CA ALA A 66 18.77 0.27 6.44
C ALA A 66 18.68 1.48 5.51
N ARG A 67 19.75 1.75 4.74
CA ARG A 67 19.77 2.80 3.73
C ARG A 67 18.81 2.51 2.57
N GLY A 68 18.85 1.30 2.03
CA GLY A 68 17.93 0.90 0.96
C GLY A 68 16.46 0.90 1.42
N ASP A 69 16.18 0.55 2.67
CA ASP A 69 14.85 0.63 3.26
C ASP A 69 14.37 2.08 3.42
N ALA A 70 15.24 2.97 3.90
CA ALA A 70 14.94 4.40 4.00
C ALA A 70 14.66 5.01 2.61
N GLU A 71 15.51 4.77 1.63
CA GLU A 71 15.35 5.28 0.26
C GLU A 71 14.02 4.80 -0.37
N ARG A 72 13.69 3.51 -0.21
CA ARG A 72 12.40 2.96 -0.68
C ARG A 72 11.21 3.61 0.02
N ALA A 73 11.31 3.84 1.32
CA ALA A 73 10.25 4.45 2.10
C ALA A 73 10.04 5.93 1.72
N VAL A 74 11.10 6.70 1.51
CA VAL A 74 11.03 8.09 1.02
C VAL A 74 10.40 8.16 -0.37
N ALA A 75 10.87 7.35 -1.32
CA ALA A 75 10.30 7.29 -2.66
C ALA A 75 8.80 6.93 -2.64
N HIS A 76 8.38 6.09 -1.69
CA HIS A 76 6.97 5.76 -1.51
C HIS A 76 6.13 6.95 -1.01
N ILE A 77 6.65 7.75 -0.08
CA ILE A 77 5.98 8.97 0.41
C ILE A 77 5.83 9.98 -0.74
N GLU A 78 6.88 10.20 -1.52
CA GLU A 78 6.87 11.15 -2.64
C GLU A 78 5.92 10.72 -3.77
N ARG A 79 5.90 9.42 -4.09
CA ARG A 79 5.04 8.87 -5.16
C ARG A 79 3.54 8.99 -4.88
N ILE A 80 3.13 9.10 -3.62
CA ILE A 80 1.69 9.11 -3.26
C ILE A 80 0.95 10.37 -3.74
N SER A 81 1.65 11.41 -4.22
CA SER A 81 1.07 12.55 -4.95
C SER A 81 -0.06 13.29 -4.20
N PRO A 82 -0.66 14.34 -4.80
CA PRO A 82 -0.70 15.70 -4.25
C PRO A 82 -1.45 15.79 -2.91
N GLU A 83 -1.21 16.89 -2.21
CA GLU A 83 -1.90 17.23 -0.97
C GLU A 83 -3.43 17.16 -1.18
N ILE A 84 -4.08 16.21 -0.48
CA ILE A 84 -5.53 16.08 -0.52
C ILE A 84 -6.08 17.21 0.36
N THR A 85 -6.43 18.33 -0.27
CA THR A 85 -7.09 19.44 0.40
C THR A 85 -8.59 19.19 0.55
N VAL A 86 -9.22 19.91 1.47
CA VAL A 86 -10.69 19.88 1.63
C VAL A 86 -11.38 20.21 0.31
N GLU A 87 -10.89 21.20 -0.43
CA GLU A 87 -11.43 21.65 -1.71
C GLU A 87 -11.32 20.57 -2.78
N SER A 88 -10.15 19.91 -2.88
CA SER A 88 -9.95 18.81 -3.83
C SER A 88 -10.92 17.64 -3.55
N LEU A 89 -11.16 17.35 -2.27
CA LEU A 89 -12.05 16.28 -1.84
C LEU A 89 -13.53 16.64 -2.08
N HIS A 90 -13.90 17.91 -1.90
CA HIS A 90 -15.21 18.43 -2.26
C HIS A 90 -15.45 18.36 -3.77
N ALA A 91 -14.49 18.81 -4.59
CA ALA A 91 -14.58 18.74 -6.04
C ALA A 91 -14.70 17.28 -6.53
N PHE A 92 -13.90 16.39 -5.96
CA PHE A 92 -14.00 14.95 -6.22
C PHE A 92 -15.39 14.40 -5.87
N ALA A 93 -15.91 14.70 -4.67
CA ALA A 93 -17.20 14.21 -4.22
C ALA A 93 -18.34 14.71 -5.12
N LEU A 94 -18.28 15.96 -5.58
CA LEU A 94 -19.27 16.54 -6.48
C LEU A 94 -19.22 15.86 -7.86
N ALA A 95 -18.03 15.71 -8.44
CA ALA A 95 -17.84 15.04 -9.72
C ALA A 95 -18.27 13.57 -9.67
N ALA A 96 -17.95 12.86 -8.58
CA ALA A 96 -18.38 11.48 -8.36
C ALA A 96 -19.91 11.38 -8.24
N LYS A 97 -20.55 12.26 -7.45
CA LYS A 97 -22.03 12.29 -7.32
C LYS A 97 -22.71 12.55 -8.66
N HIS A 98 -22.18 13.47 -9.47
CA HIS A 98 -22.71 13.76 -10.79
C HIS A 98 -22.59 12.54 -11.71
N LYS A 99 -21.40 11.94 -11.78
CA LYS A 99 -21.16 10.75 -12.60
C LYS A 99 -21.96 9.53 -12.15
N LEU A 100 -22.21 9.35 -10.85
CA LEU A 100 -23.03 8.27 -10.32
C LEU A 100 -24.50 8.41 -10.71
N ARG A 101 -25.00 9.63 -10.87
CA ARG A 101 -26.39 9.92 -11.26
C ARG A 101 -26.58 10.17 -12.76
N HIS A 102 -25.52 10.03 -13.54
CA HIS A 102 -25.56 10.28 -14.97
C HIS A 102 -26.39 9.18 -15.68
N ASP A 103 -27.19 9.59 -16.66
CA ASP A 103 -28.26 8.76 -17.25
C ASP A 103 -27.76 7.48 -17.92
N ASP A 104 -26.56 7.51 -18.52
CA ASP A 104 -25.94 6.33 -19.14
C ASP A 104 -25.58 5.24 -18.10
N GLY A 105 -25.43 5.61 -16.82
CA GLY A 105 -25.18 4.68 -15.71
C GLY A 105 -23.89 3.88 -15.82
N SER A 106 -23.06 4.12 -16.85
CA SER A 106 -21.82 3.40 -17.12
C SER A 106 -20.80 3.60 -16.01
N TYR A 107 -20.66 4.83 -15.50
CA TYR A 107 -19.81 5.12 -14.35
C TYR A 107 -20.27 4.39 -13.09
N ALA A 108 -21.56 4.46 -12.74
CA ALA A 108 -22.10 3.77 -11.57
C ALA A 108 -21.92 2.25 -11.66
N ARG A 109 -22.22 1.66 -12.82
CA ARG A 109 -22.05 0.22 -13.08
C ARG A 109 -20.60 -0.21 -12.97
N ASN A 110 -19.68 0.51 -13.61
CA ASN A 110 -18.25 0.19 -13.62
C ASN A 110 -17.64 0.37 -12.24
N HIS A 111 -18.03 1.42 -11.52
CA HIS A 111 -17.56 1.67 -10.16
C HIS A 111 -18.06 0.59 -9.18
N VAL A 112 -19.34 0.22 -9.25
CA VAL A 112 -19.87 -0.91 -8.46
C VAL A 112 -19.15 -2.21 -8.84
N ARG A 113 -18.96 -2.51 -10.14
CA ARG A 113 -18.27 -3.72 -10.59
C ARG A 113 -16.81 -3.80 -10.11
N ALA A 114 -16.12 -2.66 -10.00
CA ALA A 114 -14.75 -2.62 -9.49
C ALA A 114 -14.66 -3.05 -8.02
N VAL A 115 -15.69 -2.76 -7.21
CA VAL A 115 -15.71 -3.05 -5.77
C VAL A 115 -16.49 -4.33 -5.43
N ALA A 116 -17.52 -4.65 -6.20
CA ALA A 116 -18.44 -5.76 -5.98
C ALA A 116 -17.83 -7.07 -6.48
N GLN A 117 -17.49 -7.97 -5.56
CA GLN A 117 -17.07 -9.33 -5.92
C GLN A 117 -18.24 -10.31 -5.91
N ARG A 118 -19.12 -10.16 -4.92
CA ARG A 118 -20.31 -10.99 -4.75
C ARG A 118 -21.47 -10.09 -4.42
N VAL A 119 -22.61 -10.36 -5.04
CA VAL A 119 -23.87 -9.71 -4.73
C VAL A 119 -24.77 -10.78 -4.13
N GLU A 120 -25.15 -10.60 -2.88
CA GLU A 120 -26.09 -11.48 -2.18
C GLU A 120 -27.43 -10.77 -2.08
N VAL A 121 -28.47 -11.35 -2.68
CA VAL A 121 -29.84 -10.84 -2.56
C VAL A 121 -30.51 -11.63 -1.44
N HIS A 122 -30.72 -10.98 -0.30
CA HIS A 122 -31.31 -11.59 0.89
C HIS A 122 -32.84 -11.48 0.88
N SER A 123 -33.38 -10.40 0.31
CA SER A 123 -34.83 -10.20 0.14
C SER A 123 -35.14 -9.23 -1.00
N LYS A 124 -36.42 -8.92 -1.25
CA LYS A 124 -36.83 -7.90 -2.23
C LYS A 124 -36.29 -6.50 -1.92
N THR A 125 -35.90 -6.22 -0.68
CA THR A 125 -35.42 -4.91 -0.23
C THR A 125 -33.98 -4.93 0.31
N ASP A 126 -33.36 -6.11 0.45
CA ASP A 126 -32.01 -6.23 1.00
C ASP A 126 -31.06 -6.89 0.00
N VAL A 127 -30.06 -6.12 -0.43
CA VAL A 127 -28.98 -6.55 -1.31
C VAL A 127 -27.66 -6.19 -0.65
N ARG A 128 -26.80 -7.19 -0.46
CA ARG A 128 -25.45 -7.02 0.08
C ARG A 128 -24.41 -7.16 -1.01
N ILE A 129 -23.56 -6.14 -1.13
CA ILE A 129 -22.40 -6.16 -2.00
C ILE A 129 -21.19 -6.54 -1.14
N CYS A 130 -20.70 -7.75 -1.36
CA CYS A 130 -19.58 -8.33 -0.64
C CYS A 130 -18.30 -8.23 -1.49
N GLY A 131 -17.19 -7.90 -0.84
CA GLY A 131 -15.86 -7.88 -1.45
C GLY A 131 -14.75 -8.00 -0.41
N THR A 132 -13.56 -8.41 -0.83
CA THR A 132 -12.35 -8.46 -0.01
C THR A 132 -11.50 -7.22 -0.23
N ARG A 133 -10.93 -6.69 0.87
CA ARG A 133 -10.04 -5.52 0.84
C ARG A 133 -8.83 -5.71 -0.07
N THR A 134 -8.28 -6.92 -0.11
CA THR A 134 -7.12 -7.29 -0.93
C THR A 134 -7.39 -7.17 -2.43
N GLU A 135 -8.54 -7.66 -2.90
CA GLU A 135 -8.88 -7.55 -4.33
C GLU A 135 -9.29 -6.13 -4.72
N LEU A 136 -9.90 -5.37 -3.79
CA LEU A 136 -10.18 -3.96 -4.02
C LEU A 136 -8.87 -3.20 -4.26
N LEU A 137 -7.86 -3.44 -3.42
CA LEU A 137 -6.52 -2.87 -3.61
C LEU A 137 -5.91 -3.32 -4.95
N ARG A 138 -6.01 -4.61 -5.30
CA ARG A 138 -5.53 -5.13 -6.60
C ARG A 138 -6.20 -4.44 -7.80
N THR A 139 -7.51 -4.22 -7.72
CA THR A 139 -8.30 -3.56 -8.78
C THR A 139 -7.89 -2.09 -8.92
N LEU A 140 -7.69 -1.39 -7.81
CA LEU A 140 -7.22 0.00 -7.80
C LEU A 140 -5.80 0.14 -8.37
N THR A 141 -4.90 -0.81 -8.07
CA THR A 141 -3.54 -0.84 -8.61
C THR A 141 -3.49 -1.17 -10.10
N ALA A 142 -4.40 -2.04 -10.59
CA ALA A 142 -4.47 -2.38 -12.02
C ALA A 142 -4.95 -1.20 -12.88
N VAL A 143 -5.83 -0.34 -12.34
CA VAL A 143 -6.30 0.87 -13.02
C VAL A 143 -5.20 1.95 -13.10
N SER A 144 -4.16 1.87 -12.26
CA SER A 144 -3.07 2.85 -12.20
C SER A 144 -1.83 2.52 -13.07
N GLY A 145 -1.93 1.54 -13.98
CA GLY A 145 -0.97 1.39 -15.09
C GLY A 145 0.16 0.37 -14.89
N VAL A 146 0.09 -0.54 -13.92
CA VAL A 146 0.97 -1.72 -13.88
C VAL A 146 0.20 -2.90 -14.50
N GLU A 147 0.75 -3.38 -15.61
CA GLU A 147 0.38 -4.52 -16.45
C GLU A 147 -0.88 -5.30 -16.02
N ALA A 148 -1.89 -5.24 -16.89
CA ALA A 148 -3.17 -5.90 -16.73
C ALA A 148 -3.02 -7.41 -16.56
N ALA A 149 -2.93 -7.87 -15.32
CA ALA A 149 -3.39 -9.21 -14.98
C ALA A 149 -4.89 -9.23 -15.22
N VAL A 150 -5.26 -9.67 -16.43
CA VAL A 150 -6.59 -10.03 -16.89
C VAL A 150 -7.43 -10.41 -15.68
N LEU A 151 -8.41 -9.56 -15.35
CA LEU A 151 -9.50 -9.91 -14.45
C LEU A 151 -10.18 -11.11 -15.10
N GLY A 152 -9.67 -12.31 -14.79
CA GLY A 152 -10.19 -13.58 -15.27
C GLY A 152 -11.69 -13.55 -15.07
N THR A 153 -12.42 -13.86 -16.13
CA THR A 153 -13.88 -13.76 -16.20
C THR A 153 -14.47 -14.29 -14.90
N ARG A 154 -15.04 -13.39 -14.09
CA ARG A 154 -15.60 -13.74 -12.79
C ARG A 154 -16.78 -14.67 -13.05
N ALA A 155 -16.56 -15.97 -12.91
CA ALA A 155 -17.63 -16.95 -12.96
C ALA A 155 -18.50 -16.74 -11.73
N PHE A 156 -19.61 -16.02 -11.91
CA PHE A 156 -20.73 -16.12 -11.00
C PHE A 156 -21.22 -17.56 -11.11
N GLY A 157 -20.92 -18.38 -10.11
CA GLY A 157 -21.64 -19.62 -9.88
C GLY A 157 -22.89 -19.25 -9.09
N PRO A 158 -24.05 -19.00 -9.73
CA PRO A 158 -25.27 -18.79 -8.97
C PRO A 158 -25.55 -20.06 -8.18
N LYS A 159 -25.50 -19.97 -6.84
CA LYS A 159 -26.07 -20.99 -5.97
C LYS A 159 -27.58 -20.83 -6.04
N TRP A 160 -28.19 -21.29 -7.14
CA TRP A 160 -29.63 -21.34 -7.28
C TRP A 160 -30.17 -22.15 -6.11
N CYS A 161 -31.01 -21.52 -5.29
CA CYS A 161 -31.84 -22.25 -4.35
C CYS A 161 -32.77 -23.13 -5.20
N ARG A 162 -32.73 -24.45 -4.99
CA ARG A 162 -33.73 -25.36 -5.57
C ARG A 162 -35.08 -25.06 -4.95
N LEU A 163 -35.82 -24.10 -5.48
CA LEU A 163 -37.21 -23.89 -5.11
C LEU A 163 -38.05 -23.92 -6.37
N ARG A 164 -38.56 -25.14 -6.65
CA ARG A 164 -39.61 -25.51 -7.61
C ARG A 164 -39.60 -24.75 -8.94
N ASP A 165 -39.17 -25.46 -9.98
CA ASP A 165 -39.38 -25.08 -11.37
C ASP A 165 -40.81 -24.58 -11.56
N SER A 166 -40.92 -23.32 -11.98
CA SER A 166 -42.18 -22.70 -12.36
C SER A 166 -42.60 -23.26 -13.73
N ASN A 167 -43.15 -24.46 -13.71
CA ASN A 167 -43.90 -25.05 -14.82
C ASN A 167 -44.99 -26.00 -14.29
N THR A 168 -45.79 -25.47 -13.36
CA THR A 168 -47.15 -25.94 -13.03
C THR A 168 -48.05 -24.74 -12.95
#